data_AF-A0A0G8AZ01-F1
#
_entry.id   AF-A0A0G8AZ01-F1
#
_cell.length_a   1.000
_cell.length_b   1.000
_cell.length_c   1.000
_cell.angle_alpha   90.00
_cell.angle_beta   90.00
_cell.angle_gamma   90.00
#
_symmetry.space_group_name_H-M   'P 1'
#
loop_
_entity.id
_entity.type
_entity.pdbx_description
1 polymer ?
#
loop_
_entity_poly.entity_id
_entity_poly.type
_entity_poly.pdbx_seq_one_letter_code
_entity_poly.pdbx_strand_id
1 'polypeptide(L)'
;MKKLLDYILNRQIDSYYLLIIKFDISKQISHKLYFIDLLDWIDFIAYDAGPGQIMLKEQDLYDELDSENSPKKRTIFEKVDILFNLFEQKLISMFNNRKERLNTQKTLVQEFQESEFIVDQSKMEFVA
;
A
#
# COMPACT_ATOMS: atom_id res chain seq x y z
N MET A 1 2.32 -2.19 8.01
CA MET A 1 1.92 -1.19 9.04
C MET A 1 1.83 -1.77 10.45
N LYS A 2 1.03 -2.81 10.72
CA LYS A 2 0.87 -3.38 12.06
C LYS A 2 2.19 -3.59 12.83
N LYS A 3 3.16 -4.25 12.20
CA LYS A 3 4.47 -4.52 12.81
C LYS A 3 5.23 -3.22 13.18
N LEU A 4 5.16 -2.20 12.33
CA LEU A 4 5.77 -0.88 12.59
C LEU A 4 5.12 -0.22 13.81
N LEU A 5 3.79 -0.19 13.85
CA LEU A 5 3.03 0.30 15.00
C LEU A 5 3.38 -0.47 16.28
N ASP A 6 3.43 -1.80 16.22
CA ASP A 6 3.78 -2.64 17.37
C ASP A 6 5.18 -2.28 17.91
N TYR A 7 6.17 -2.06 17.04
CA TYR A 7 7.51 -1.66 17.47
C TYR A 7 7.53 -0.29 18.16
N ILE A 8 6.81 0.70 17.61
CA ILE A 8 6.76 2.05 18.18
C ILE A 8 6.01 2.04 19.51
N LEU A 9 4.86 1.38 19.59
CA LEU A 9 4.04 1.29 20.80
C LEU A 9 4.76 0.55 21.94
N ASN A 10 5.56 -0.47 21.60
CA ASN A 10 6.41 -1.17 22.56
C ASN A 10 7.74 -0.43 22.85
N ARG A 11 7.89 0.81 22.37
CA ARG A 11 9.08 1.66 22.58
C ARG A 11 10.39 1.01 22.12
N GLN A 12 10.33 0.16 21.10
CA GLN A 12 11.51 -0.51 20.56
C GLN A 12 12.22 0.36 19.51
N ILE A 13 11.47 1.23 18.83
CA ILE A 13 11.99 2.23 17.91
C ILE A 13 11.19 3.54 18.08
N ASP A 14 11.83 4.67 17.79
CA ASP A 14 11.24 6.00 17.72
C ASP A 14 11.45 6.70 16.36
N SER A 15 12.24 6.07 15.48
CA SER A 15 12.54 6.49 14.10
C SER A 15 12.58 5.30 13.14
N TYR A 16 12.35 5.56 11.86
CA TYR A 16 12.45 4.57 10.79
C TYR A 16 13.21 5.18 9.60
N TYR A 17 14.53 4.93 9.52
CA TYR A 17 15.36 5.57 8.49
C TYR A 17 15.30 4.84 7.14
N LEU A 18 15.24 5.62 6.07
CA LEU A 18 15.37 5.18 4.68
C LEU A 18 16.61 5.82 4.05
N LEU A 19 17.39 4.98 3.35
CA LEU A 19 18.42 5.41 2.41
C LEU A 19 17.89 5.15 0.99
N ILE A 20 17.72 6.23 0.22
CA ILE A 20 17.21 6.16 -1.15
C ILE A 20 18.30 6.64 -2.10
N ILE A 21 18.61 5.82 -3.10
CA ILE A 21 19.57 6.16 -4.16
C ILE A 21 18.79 6.23 -5.48
N LYS A 22 18.56 7.44 -5.98
CA LYS A 22 17.83 7.70 -7.22
C LYS A 22 18.82 7.89 -8.36
N PHE A 23 18.75 7.04 -9.37
CA PHE A 23 19.59 7.12 -10.57
C PHE A 23 18.85 7.78 -11.73
N ASP A 24 19.52 8.66 -12.47
CA ASP A 24 19.09 9.15 -13.78
C ASP A 24 20.06 8.62 -14.84
N ILE A 25 19.51 7.94 -15.85
CA ILE A 25 20.25 7.21 -16.89
C ILE A 25 19.97 7.81 -18.29
N SER A 26 19.38 9.01 -18.36
CA SER A 26 18.89 9.56 -19.63
C SER A 26 19.99 9.93 -20.65
N LYS A 27 21.10 10.54 -20.22
CA LYS A 27 22.24 10.92 -21.09
C LYS A 27 23.62 10.69 -20.47
N GLN A 28 23.76 10.96 -19.18
CA GLN A 28 24.91 10.65 -18.35
C GLN A 28 24.38 10.05 -17.06
N ILE A 29 25.01 8.98 -16.56
CA ILE A 29 24.61 8.38 -15.28
C ILE A 29 24.86 9.42 -14.19
N SER A 30 23.80 9.86 -13.54
CA SER A 30 23.86 10.68 -12.33
C SER A 30 23.05 10.04 -11.22
N HIS A 31 23.33 10.42 -9.98
CA HIS A 31 22.63 9.90 -8.82
C HIS A 31 22.32 11.02 -7.82
N LYS A 32 21.20 10.86 -7.10
CA LYS A 32 20.85 11.62 -5.91
C LYS A 32 20.68 10.67 -4.74
N LEU A 33 21.14 11.09 -3.57
CA LEU A 33 21.03 10.33 -2.33
C LEU A 33 20.12 11.07 -1.36
N TYR A 34 19.15 10.37 -0.79
CA TYR A 34 18.28 10.87 0.27
C TYR A 34 18.42 9.98 1.49
N PHE A 35 18.63 10.58 2.66
CA PHE A 35 18.65 9.88 3.94
C PHE A 35 17.65 10.55 4.88
N ILE A 36 16.52 9.87 5.15
CA ILE A 36 15.37 10.47 5.82
C ILE A 36 14.82 9.56 6.92
N ASP A 37 14.25 10.14 7.98
CA ASP A 37 13.36 9.42 8.89
C ASP A 37 11.94 9.38 8.29
N LEU A 38 11.51 8.21 7.85
CA LEU A 38 10.18 7.99 7.29
C LEU A 38 9.05 8.48 8.21
N LEU A 39 9.25 8.45 9.53
CA LEU A 39 8.24 8.91 10.48
C LEU A 39 8.08 10.44 10.49
N ASP A 40 9.11 11.20 10.10
CA ASP A 40 9.00 12.65 9.88
C ASP A 40 8.26 12.95 8.57
N TRP A 41 8.39 12.07 7.59
CA TRP A 41 7.80 12.15 6.25
C TRP A 41 6.49 11.34 6.11
N ILE A 42 5.79 11.14 7.22
CA ILE A 42 4.60 10.27 7.32
C ILE A 42 3.45 10.63 6.36
N ASP A 43 3.34 11.90 5.96
CA ASP A 43 2.32 12.37 5.01
C ASP A 43 2.47 11.75 3.61
N PHE A 44 3.68 11.30 3.29
CA PHE A 44 4.06 10.67 2.03
C PHE A 44 3.97 9.15 2.07
N ILE A 45 3.44 8.59 3.16
CA ILE A 45 3.21 7.16 3.29
C ILE A 45 1.82 6.80 2.77
N ALA A 46 1.75 5.68 2.06
CA ALA A 46 0.53 4.96 1.77
C ALA A 46 0.58 3.57 2.41
N TYR A 47 -0.59 3.02 2.74
CA TYR A 47 -0.72 1.68 3.31
C TYR A 47 -1.76 0.89 2.52
N ASP A 48 -1.38 -0.34 2.14
CA ASP A 48 -2.30 -1.34 1.63
C ASP A 48 -2.50 -2.44 2.68
N ALA A 49 -3.73 -2.53 3.19
CA ALA A 49 -4.12 -3.51 4.18
C ALA A 49 -4.21 -4.95 3.62
N GLY A 50 -4.34 -5.13 2.31
CA GLY A 50 -4.41 -6.45 1.67
C GLY A 50 -3.13 -7.27 1.89
N PRO A 51 -1.98 -6.86 1.31
CA PRO A 51 -0.69 -7.48 1.54
C PRO A 51 0.00 -6.97 2.81
N GLY A 52 -0.54 -5.94 3.49
CA GLY A 52 0.05 -5.34 4.69
C GLY A 52 1.26 -4.45 4.42
N GLN A 53 1.41 -3.97 3.19
CA GLN A 53 2.59 -3.25 2.69
C GLN A 53 2.48 -1.73 2.91
N ILE A 54 3.62 -1.13 3.27
CA ILE A 54 3.81 0.31 3.31
C ILE A 54 4.42 0.72 1.96
N MET A 55 3.87 1.77 1.35
CA MET A 55 4.33 2.32 0.07
C MET A 55 4.62 3.81 0.24
N LEU A 56 5.44 4.36 -0.65
CA LEU A 56 5.72 5.80 -0.70
C LEU A 56 4.89 6.44 -1.82
N LYS A 57 4.36 7.63 -1.56
CA LYS A 57 3.91 8.57 -2.59
C LYS A 57 5.16 9.18 -3.21
N GLU A 58 5.82 8.39 -4.04
CA GLU A 58 7.22 8.61 -4.45
C GLU A 58 7.43 9.97 -5.15
N GLN A 59 6.55 10.33 -6.08
CA GLN A 59 6.64 11.61 -6.79
C GLN A 59 6.54 12.78 -5.82
N ASP A 60 5.47 12.81 -5.01
CA ASP A 60 5.24 13.87 -4.01
C ASP A 60 6.39 13.98 -3.01
N LEU A 61 6.94 12.83 -2.58
CA LEU A 61 8.07 12.79 -1.66
C LEU A 61 9.32 13.42 -2.29
N TYR A 62 9.65 13.06 -3.53
CA TYR A 62 10.83 13.63 -4.18
C TYR A 62 10.68 15.11 -4.48
N ASP A 63 9.47 15.56 -4.87
CA ASP A 63 9.22 16.98 -5.10
C ASP A 63 9.43 17.79 -3.81
N GLU A 64 9.04 17.24 -2.66
CA GLU A 64 9.27 17.87 -1.36
C GLU A 64 10.73 17.79 -0.89
N LEU A 65 11.43 16.68 -1.16
CA LEU A 65 12.86 16.53 -0.84
C LEU A 65 13.76 17.41 -1.72
N ASP A 66 13.42 17.56 -3.00
CA ASP A 66 14.17 18.38 -3.96
C ASP A 66 13.90 19.89 -3.77
N SER A 67 12.79 20.26 -3.11
CA SER A 67 12.48 21.65 -2.78
C SER A 67 13.14 22.17 -1.49
N GLU A 68 13.98 21.35 -0.85
CA GLU A 68 14.66 21.64 0.43
C GLU A 68 13.70 21.95 1.60
N ASN A 69 12.43 21.56 1.46
CA ASN A 69 11.45 21.70 2.53
C ASN A 69 11.80 20.77 3.70
N SER A 70 11.64 21.29 4.92
CA SER A 70 11.79 20.49 6.13
C SER A 70 10.49 19.74 6.43
N PRO A 71 10.57 18.49 6.92
CA PRO A 71 9.38 17.77 7.33
C PRO A 71 8.68 18.52 8.46
N LYS A 72 7.35 18.39 8.53
CA LYS A 72 6.57 18.96 9.63
C LYS A 72 7.01 18.33 10.96
N LYS A 73 7.39 19.18 11.91
CA LYS A 73 7.75 18.74 13.27
C LYS A 73 6.53 18.14 13.95
N ARG A 74 6.67 16.90 14.40
CA ARG A 74 5.64 16.15 15.13
C ARG A 74 6.27 15.42 16.31
N THR A 75 5.52 15.36 17.39
CA THR A 75 5.78 14.44 18.50
C THR A 75 5.59 13.00 18.05
N ILE A 76 6.19 12.06 18.79
CA ILE A 76 5.96 10.63 18.54
C ILE A 76 4.48 10.24 18.68
N PHE A 77 3.74 10.91 19.56
CA PHE A 77 2.31 10.67 19.74
C PHE A 77 1.51 11.05 18.48
N GLU A 78 1.79 12.21 17.90
CA GLU A 78 1.14 12.64 16.64
C GLU A 78 1.51 11.71 15.48
N LYS A 79 2.76 11.25 15.41
CA LYS A 79 3.19 10.26 14.41
C LYS A 79 2.42 8.94 14.57
N VAL A 80 2.30 8.44 15.79
CA VAL A 80 1.54 7.21 16.09
C VAL A 80 0.07 7.36 15.74
N ASP A 81 -0.55 8.49 16.09
CA ASP A 81 -1.95 8.76 15.78
C ASP A 81 -2.21 8.71 14.26
N ILE A 82 -1.35 9.37 13.47
CA ILE A 82 -1.45 9.33 12.00
C ILE A 82 -1.30 7.89 11.47
N LEU A 83 -0.28 7.14 11.94
CA LEU A 83 -0.07 5.75 11.50
C LEU A 83 -1.25 4.85 11.86
N PHE A 84 -1.81 5.03 13.06
CA PHE A 84 -2.94 4.24 13.55
C PHE A 84 -4.20 4.55 12.76
N ASN A 85 -4.52 5.84 12.53
CA ASN A 85 -5.65 6.26 11.72
C ASN A 85 -5.53 5.72 10.28
N LEU A 86 -4.34 5.78 9.67
CA LEU A 86 -4.10 5.20 8.36
C LEU A 86 -4.30 3.67 8.35
N PHE A 87 -3.83 2.98 9.39
CA PHE A 87 -4.00 1.54 9.56
C PHE A 87 -5.49 1.15 9.67
N GLU A 88 -6.22 1.82 10.56
CA GLU A 88 -7.63 1.57 10.82
C GLU A 88 -8.49 1.82 9.57
N GLN A 89 -8.34 2.98 8.92
CA GLN A 89 -9.10 3.33 7.72
C GLN A 89 -8.93 2.29 6.60
N LYS A 90 -7.69 1.82 6.39
CA LYS A 90 -7.41 0.82 5.35
C LYS A 90 -7.93 -0.56 5.71
N LEU A 91 -7.93 -0.94 6.99
CA LEU A 91 -8.60 -2.17 7.44
C LEU A 91 -10.11 -2.11 7.16
N ILE A 92 -10.77 -1.01 7.56
CA ILE A 92 -12.21 -0.82 7.35
C ILE A 92 -12.55 -0.90 5.85
N SER A 93 -11.82 -0.14 5.01
CA SER A 93 -12.01 -0.17 3.56
C SER A 93 -11.81 -1.57 2.98
N MET A 94 -10.79 -2.31 3.42
CA MET A 94 -10.55 -3.67 2.97
C MET A 94 -11.72 -4.62 3.33
N PHE A 95 -12.26 -4.53 4.55
CA PHE A 95 -13.42 -5.34 4.94
C PHE A 95 -14.65 -5.03 4.10
N ASN A 96 -14.91 -3.75 3.83
CA ASN A 96 -16.01 -3.33 2.97
C ASN A 96 -15.84 -3.87 1.54
N ASN A 97 -14.66 -3.68 0.94
CA ASN A 97 -14.36 -4.18 -0.40
C ASN A 97 -14.50 -5.71 -0.50
N ARG A 98 -14.08 -6.45 0.54
CA ARG A 98 -14.25 -7.92 0.60
C ARG A 98 -15.71 -8.33 0.68
N LYS A 99 -16.51 -7.62 1.46
CA LYS A 99 -17.97 -7.86 1.58
C LYS A 99 -18.68 -7.58 0.24
N GLU A 100 -18.36 -6.47 -0.41
CA GLU A 100 -18.89 -6.13 -1.73
C GLU A 100 -18.53 -7.20 -2.77
N ARG A 101 -17.25 -7.58 -2.85
CA ARG A 101 -16.80 -8.63 -3.76
C ARG A 101 -17.50 -9.96 -3.52
N LEU A 102 -17.73 -10.34 -2.25
CA LEU A 102 -18.48 -11.55 -1.92
C LEU A 102 -19.93 -11.46 -2.43
N ASN A 103 -20.59 -10.32 -2.26
CA ASN A 103 -21.96 -10.12 -2.74
C ASN A 103 -22.03 -10.18 -4.27
N THR A 104 -21.11 -9.52 -4.98
CA THR A 104 -21.02 -9.60 -6.44
C THR A 104 -20.85 -11.05 -6.91
N GLN A 105 -19.97 -11.83 -6.26
CA GLN A 105 -19.78 -13.23 -6.61
C GLN A 105 -21.02 -14.08 -6.34
N LYS A 106 -21.77 -13.82 -5.25
CA LYS A 106 -23.04 -14.51 -4.99
C LYS A 106 -24.07 -14.25 -6.09
N THR A 107 -24.21 -13.00 -6.54
CA THR A 107 -25.09 -12.65 -7.65
C THR A 107 -24.69 -13.36 -8.94
N LEU A 108 -23.41 -13.35 -9.31
CA LEU A 108 -22.91 -14.05 -10.50
C LEU A 108 -23.16 -15.57 -10.43
N VAL A 109 -23.02 -16.18 -9.25
CA VAL A 109 -23.31 -17.61 -9.06
C VAL A 109 -24.81 -17.90 -9.20
N GLN A 110 -25.69 -17.03 -8.69
CA GLN A 110 -27.14 -17.18 -8.86
C GLN A 110 -27.53 -17.08 -10.33
N GLU A 111 -27.04 -16.07 -11.05
CA GLU A 111 -27.25 -15.91 -12.49
C GLU A 111 -26.74 -17.14 -13.27
N PHE A 112 -25.57 -17.66 -12.91
CA PHE A 112 -25.02 -18.88 -13.51
C PHE A 112 -25.86 -20.13 -13.23
N GLN A 113 -26.46 -20.24 -12.04
CA GLN A 113 -27.33 -21.37 -11.68
C GLN A 113 -28.69 -21.30 -12.40
N GLU A 114 -29.18 -20.11 -12.70
CA GLU A 114 -30.44 -19.89 -13.44
C GLU A 114 -30.28 -20.14 -14.95
N SER A 115 -29.05 -20.08 -15.47
CA SER A 115 -28.74 -20.46 -16.84
C SER A 115 -28.58 -21.98 -17.00
N GLU A 116 -29.43 -22.61 -17.83
CA GLU A 116 -29.26 -24.01 -18.26
C GLU A 116 -28.07 -24.14 -19.21
N PHE A 117 -26.88 -24.35 -18.65
CA PHE A 117 -25.71 -24.76 -19.43
C PHE A 117 -25.61 -26.29 -19.46
N ILE A 118 -25.98 -26.88 -20.61
CA ILE A 118 -25.63 -28.27 -20.91
C ILE A 118 -24.20 -28.25 -21.50
N VAL A 119 -23.23 -28.78 -20.76
CA VAL A 119 -21.87 -28.98 -21.27
C VAL A 119 -21.89 -30.16 -22.25
N ASP A 120 -21.90 -29.85 -23.55
CA ASP A 120 -21.75 -30.86 -24.60
C ASP A 120 -20.27 -31.21 -24.81
N GLN A 121 -19.87 -32.37 -24.30
CA GLN A 121 -18.49 -32.89 -24.44
C GLN A 121 -18.20 -33.49 -25.82
N SER A 122 -19.18 -33.57 -26.73
CA SER A 122 -19.00 -34.20 -28.05
C SER A 122 -18.10 -33.43 -29.02
N LYS A 123 -17.73 -32.18 -28.70
CA LYS A 123 -16.87 -31.31 -29.54
C LYS A 123 -15.40 -31.22 -29.11
N MET A 124 -14.96 -31.97 -28.12
CA MET A 124 -13.52 -32.06 -27.80
C MET A 124 -12.82 -33.02 -28.77
N GLU A 125 -12.64 -32.58 -30.02
CA GLU A 125 -11.68 -33.22 -30.92
C GLU A 125 -10.27 -32.92 -30.42
N PHE A 126 -9.58 -33.95 -29.93
CA PHE A 126 -8.14 -33.92 -29.76
C PHE A 126 -7.51 -33.88 -31.15
N VAL A 127 -6.99 -32.71 -31.53
CA VAL A 127 -6.04 -32.63 -32.65
C VAL A 127 -4.72 -33.23 -32.13
N ALA A 128 -4.44 -34.46 -32.57
CA ALA A 128 -3.16 -35.13 -32.36
C ALA A 128 -2.05 -34.54 -33.23
#